data_AF-A0A9R0JVI9-F1
#
_entry.id   AF-A0A9R0JVI9-F1
#
_cell.length_a   1.000
_cell.length_b   1.000
_cell.length_c   1.000
_cell.angle_alpha   90.00
_cell.angle_beta   90.00
_cell.angle_gamma   90.00
#
_symmetry.space_group_name_H-M   'P 1'
#
loop_
_entity.id
_entity.type
_entity.pdbx_description
1 polymer ?
#
loop_
_entity_poly.entity_id
_entity_poly.type
_entity_poly.pdbx_seq_one_letter_code
_entity_poly.pdbx_strand_id
1 'polypeptide(L)'
;MDSIIPGLIDDLGRECLIRVPFNELPTVASVCRNWSYEISVPEFFRHRKAAGVSRPIIVIAQAQVEAQSEVPIENSDPDPVVKEHPARPAYRLTVSEPKAGIWAHLPPIPGLPEGLPMFCGLVGSGSDLVVVGGWDPVTWKASQAVYIYSFLYGKWREGADMPGVRRSFFGCAASDIDRTVVVAGGHDEDKNALSSAMMYYVEEDKWVTLPDMCKPRDECKVVFHRGRFHVISGYPTDMQGCFERTVEAFDSSTWQWGPVVEEFLEVGSGPGSCVVGPDGRMYSCIGRRSSDVAVRQGDKWLVVAEVPADVRSSHWTVTYGDKLVVIGSSKLGEPHSGYMLDLKNFKWTKLELPTKFNGHVQCGFVLEI
;
A
#
# COMPACT_ATOMS: atom_id res chain seq x y z
N MET A 1 -32.62 17.77 -20.49
CA MET A 1 -31.66 17.27 -19.50
C MET A 1 -32.31 17.47 -18.16
N ASP A 2 -32.51 16.39 -17.42
CA ASP A 2 -32.98 16.51 -16.04
C ASP A 2 -31.81 17.08 -15.21
N SER A 3 -32.07 18.14 -14.45
CA SER A 3 -31.06 18.77 -13.58
C SER A 3 -30.49 17.76 -12.59
N ILE A 4 -29.20 17.84 -12.26
CA ILE A 4 -28.53 16.92 -11.32
C ILE A 4 -29.30 16.81 -9.99
N ILE A 5 -29.68 17.95 -9.41
CA ILE A 5 -30.53 18.00 -8.22
C ILE A 5 -31.79 18.80 -8.59
N PRO A 6 -33.00 18.21 -8.49
CA PRO A 6 -34.23 18.93 -8.81
C PRO A 6 -34.34 20.27 -8.08
N GLY A 7 -34.54 21.34 -8.83
CA GLY A 7 -34.64 22.70 -8.29
C GLY A 7 -33.32 23.45 -8.12
N LEU A 8 -32.18 22.83 -8.44
CA LEU A 8 -30.88 23.50 -8.52
C LEU A 8 -30.38 23.56 -9.96
N ILE A 9 -29.58 24.58 -10.26
CA ILE A 9 -28.74 24.56 -11.47
C ILE A 9 -27.63 23.53 -11.29
N ASP A 10 -27.20 22.91 -12.38
CA ASP A 10 -26.24 21.78 -12.33
C ASP A 10 -24.93 22.15 -11.64
N ASP A 11 -24.46 23.39 -11.76
CA ASP A 11 -23.24 23.85 -11.08
C ASP A 11 -23.39 23.78 -9.55
N LEU A 12 -24.53 24.21 -9.01
CA LEU A 12 -24.81 24.08 -7.58
C LEU A 12 -24.99 22.61 -7.18
N GLY A 13 -25.60 21.80 -8.05
CA GLY A 13 -25.70 20.35 -7.85
C GLY A 13 -24.32 19.69 -7.71
N ARG A 14 -23.38 20.02 -8.61
CA ARG A 14 -21.98 19.52 -8.54
C ARG A 14 -21.27 20.01 -7.28
N GLU A 15 -21.45 21.28 -6.91
CA GLU A 15 -20.92 21.81 -5.65
C GLU A 15 -21.44 21.02 -4.43
N CYS A 16 -22.71 20.60 -4.42
CA CYS A 16 -23.21 19.72 -3.37
C CYS A 16 -22.51 18.35 -3.38
N LEU A 17 -22.40 17.70 -4.55
CA LEU A 17 -21.80 16.37 -4.68
C LEU A 17 -20.32 16.34 -4.26
N ILE A 18 -19.52 17.35 -4.62
CA ILE A 18 -18.10 17.39 -4.26
C ILE A 18 -17.85 17.51 -2.75
N ARG A 19 -18.86 17.92 -1.96
CA ARG A 19 -18.72 18.05 -0.49
C ARG A 19 -19.10 16.79 0.28
N VAL A 20 -19.64 15.77 -0.40
CA VAL A 20 -19.98 14.50 0.22
C VAL A 20 -18.71 13.79 0.71
N PRO A 21 -18.65 13.30 1.95
CA PRO A 21 -17.48 12.57 2.44
C PRO A 21 -17.32 11.23 1.72
N PHE A 22 -16.09 10.72 1.65
CA PHE A 22 -15.76 9.57 0.80
C PHE A 22 -16.55 8.30 1.16
N ASN A 23 -16.87 8.12 2.45
CA ASN A 23 -17.64 7.00 2.97
C ASN A 23 -19.12 7.01 2.55
N GLU A 24 -19.63 8.15 2.07
CA GLU A 24 -21.00 8.31 1.57
C GLU A 24 -21.06 8.34 0.03
N LEU A 25 -19.92 8.28 -0.66
CA LEU A 25 -19.90 8.17 -2.13
C LEU A 25 -20.64 6.93 -2.65
N PRO A 26 -20.57 5.75 -2.00
CA PRO A 26 -21.40 4.61 -2.38
C PRO A 26 -22.90 4.90 -2.30
N THR A 27 -23.34 5.64 -1.28
CA THR A 27 -24.72 6.09 -1.12
C THR A 27 -25.10 7.01 -2.29
N VAL A 28 -24.28 8.01 -2.59
CA VAL A 28 -24.48 8.94 -3.73
C VAL A 28 -24.57 8.18 -5.06
N ALA A 29 -23.67 7.22 -5.29
CA ALA A 29 -23.66 6.41 -6.51
C ALA A 29 -24.96 5.61 -6.70
N SER A 30 -25.63 5.26 -5.60
CA SER A 30 -26.86 4.46 -5.60
C SER A 30 -28.14 5.27 -5.84
N VAL A 31 -28.10 6.59 -5.68
CA VAL A 31 -29.29 7.46 -5.79
C VAL A 31 -29.88 7.45 -7.21
N CYS A 32 -29.04 7.72 -8.21
CA CYS A 32 -29.45 7.65 -9.62
C CYS A 32 -28.25 7.52 -10.56
N ARG A 33 -28.51 7.13 -11.81
CA ARG A 33 -27.47 7.00 -12.84
C ARG A 33 -26.71 8.30 -13.10
N ASN A 34 -27.39 9.44 -13.01
CA ASN A 34 -26.77 10.74 -13.25
C ASN A 34 -25.73 11.07 -12.16
N TRP A 35 -26.07 10.88 -10.88
CA TRP A 35 -25.13 11.09 -9.78
C TRP A 35 -23.97 10.11 -9.83
N SER A 36 -24.25 8.83 -10.12
CA SER A 36 -23.24 7.80 -10.32
C SER A 36 -22.23 8.18 -11.41
N TYR A 37 -22.73 8.71 -12.54
CA TYR A 37 -21.88 9.23 -13.61
C TYR A 37 -21.07 10.46 -13.15
N GLU A 38 -21.73 11.47 -12.56
CA GLU A 38 -21.10 12.73 -12.13
C GLU A 38 -19.96 12.50 -11.12
N ILE A 39 -20.04 11.51 -10.22
CA ILE A 39 -18.95 11.21 -9.28
C ILE A 39 -17.84 10.33 -9.87
N SER A 40 -18.09 9.67 -11.00
CA SER A 40 -17.13 8.75 -11.63
C SER A 40 -16.14 9.46 -12.56
N VAL A 41 -16.53 10.62 -13.08
CA VAL A 41 -15.71 11.34 -14.07
C VAL A 41 -14.48 12.00 -13.43
N PRO A 42 -13.34 12.09 -14.13
CA PRO A 42 -12.12 12.70 -13.59
C PRO A 42 -12.29 14.15 -13.11
N GLU A 43 -13.21 14.90 -13.73
CA GLU A 43 -13.57 16.28 -13.36
C GLU A 43 -14.02 16.38 -11.90
N PHE A 44 -14.76 15.39 -11.39
CA PHE A 44 -15.24 15.36 -10.00
C PHE A 44 -14.08 15.39 -9.02
N PHE A 45 -13.10 14.52 -9.19
CA PHE A 45 -11.91 14.45 -8.33
C PHE A 45 -11.06 15.71 -8.45
N ARG A 46 -10.90 16.26 -9.67
CA ARG A 46 -10.20 17.53 -9.89
C ARG A 46 -10.89 18.68 -9.16
N HIS A 47 -12.22 18.75 -9.21
CA HIS A 47 -12.99 19.78 -8.51
C HIS A 47 -12.92 19.62 -6.99
N ARG A 48 -13.02 18.39 -6.46
CA ARG A 48 -12.84 18.13 -5.02
C ARG A 48 -11.47 18.57 -4.51
N LYS A 49 -10.43 18.29 -5.29
CA LYS A 49 -9.07 18.71 -4.97
C LYS A 49 -8.91 20.22 -5.03
N ALA A 50 -9.42 20.88 -6.08
CA ALA A 50 -9.38 22.33 -6.24
C ALA A 50 -10.14 23.07 -5.13
N ALA A 51 -11.27 22.51 -4.68
CA ALA A 51 -12.06 23.05 -3.57
C ALA A 51 -11.47 22.73 -2.18
N GLY A 52 -10.40 21.95 -2.09
CA GLY A 52 -9.76 21.57 -0.83
C GLY A 52 -10.60 20.62 0.05
N VAL A 53 -11.57 19.94 -0.56
CA VAL A 53 -12.49 19.00 0.10
C VAL A 53 -12.06 17.54 -0.06
N SER A 54 -11.15 17.24 -1.00
CA SER A 54 -10.47 15.95 -1.03
C SER A 54 -9.68 15.71 0.25
N ARG A 55 -9.76 14.48 0.76
CA ARG A 55 -9.06 14.07 1.98
C ARG A 55 -8.15 12.87 1.69
N PRO A 56 -6.88 12.91 2.12
CA PRO A 56 -6.06 11.73 2.09
C PRO A 56 -6.57 10.73 3.15
N ILE A 57 -6.68 9.48 2.76
CA ILE A 57 -6.94 8.34 3.66
C ILE A 57 -5.76 7.38 3.58
N ILE A 58 -5.46 6.73 4.71
CA ILE A 58 -4.48 5.66 4.79
C ILE A 58 -5.23 4.34 4.66
N VAL A 59 -4.80 3.46 3.76
CA VAL A 59 -5.35 2.11 3.63
C VAL A 59 -4.23 1.10 3.84
N ILE A 60 -4.39 0.22 4.82
CA ILE A 60 -3.37 -0.73 5.27
C ILE A 60 -3.94 -2.14 5.40
N ALA A 61 -3.14 -3.14 5.00
CA ALA A 61 -3.34 -4.53 5.39
C ALA A 61 -2.76 -4.73 6.79
N GLN A 62 -3.64 -4.84 7.78
CA GLN A 62 -3.27 -4.87 9.19
C GLN A 62 -3.69 -6.18 9.85
N ALA A 63 -2.77 -6.77 10.62
CA ALA A 63 -3.05 -7.98 11.40
C ALA A 63 -4.11 -7.68 12.46
N GLN A 64 -5.06 -8.59 12.62
CA GLN A 64 -6.04 -8.52 13.68
C GLN A 64 -5.37 -8.76 15.04
N VAL A 65 -5.71 -7.91 16.00
CA VAL A 65 -5.32 -8.08 17.39
C VAL A 65 -6.42 -8.92 18.01
N GLU A 66 -6.18 -10.21 18.18
CA GLU A 66 -7.07 -11.03 19.00
C GLU A 66 -7.02 -10.48 20.42
N ALA A 67 -8.17 -10.08 20.97
CA ALA A 67 -8.27 -9.83 22.39
C ALA A 67 -7.86 -11.14 23.07
N GLN A 68 -6.77 -11.12 23.84
CA GLN A 68 -6.40 -12.27 24.66
C GLN A 68 -7.66 -12.67 25.44
N SER A 69 -8.21 -13.83 25.11
CA SER A 69 -9.31 -14.41 25.84
C SER A 69 -8.86 -14.51 27.30
N GLU A 70 -9.41 -13.68 28.18
CA GLU A 70 -9.31 -13.86 29.63
C GLU A 70 -10.06 -15.14 29.98
N VAL A 71 -9.46 -16.31 29.71
CA VAL A 71 -9.92 -17.58 30.25
C VAL A 71 -9.37 -17.64 31.67
N PRO A 72 -10.21 -17.68 32.73
CA PRO A 72 -9.71 -17.89 34.08
C PRO A 72 -8.99 -19.23 34.13
N ILE A 73 -7.72 -19.21 34.53
CA ILE A 73 -6.96 -20.44 34.77
C ILE A 73 -7.56 -21.09 36.02
N GLU A 74 -8.50 -22.03 35.83
CA GLU A 74 -8.82 -23.01 36.87
C GLU A 74 -7.68 -24.02 36.92
N ASN A 75 -7.05 -24.10 38.11
CA ASN A 75 -5.94 -24.99 38.40
C ASN A 75 -6.34 -26.46 38.14
N SER A 76 -5.78 -27.07 37.09
CA SER A 76 -5.67 -28.52 36.98
C SER A 76 -4.34 -28.90 36.32
N ASP A 77 -3.80 -30.04 36.73
CA ASP A 77 -2.41 -30.50 36.68
C ASP A 77 -1.69 -30.44 35.31
N PRO A 78 -0.34 -30.43 35.30
CA PRO A 78 0.46 -30.20 34.09
C PRO A 78 0.65 -31.49 33.28
N ASP A 79 -0.21 -31.71 32.28
CA ASP A 79 0.19 -32.52 31.13
C ASP A 79 1.16 -31.72 30.25
N PRO A 80 2.13 -32.35 29.56
CA PRO A 80 3.06 -31.66 28.69
C PRO A 80 2.30 -31.13 27.46
N VAL A 81 1.83 -29.88 27.57
CA VAL A 81 1.18 -29.14 26.50
C VAL A 81 2.12 -29.11 25.30
N VAL A 82 1.70 -29.78 24.22
CA VAL A 82 2.18 -29.53 22.87
C VAL A 82 2.11 -28.02 22.67
N LYS A 83 3.25 -27.34 22.52
CA LYS A 83 3.27 -25.90 22.22
C LYS A 83 2.43 -25.69 20.96
N GLU A 84 1.20 -25.21 21.14
CA GLU A 84 0.35 -24.81 20.03
C GLU A 84 1.14 -23.80 19.21
N HIS A 85 1.18 -24.00 17.89
CA HIS A 85 1.78 -23.02 17.00
C HIS A 85 1.11 -21.66 17.23
N PRO A 86 1.88 -20.55 17.28
CA PRO A 86 1.29 -19.24 17.46
C PRO A 86 0.18 -19.04 16.43
N ALA A 87 -0.98 -18.58 16.90
CA ALA A 87 -2.15 -18.32 16.06
C ALA A 87 -1.72 -17.48 14.84
N ARG A 88 -2.13 -17.94 13.65
CA ARG A 88 -1.72 -17.33 12.38
C ARG A 88 -2.31 -15.91 12.31
N PRO A 89 -1.52 -14.88 11.97
CA PRO A 89 -2.06 -13.52 11.90
C PRO A 89 -3.04 -13.41 10.74
N ALA A 90 -4.32 -13.20 11.05
CA ALA A 90 -5.33 -12.85 10.07
C ALA A 90 -5.22 -11.36 9.72
N TYR A 91 -5.08 -11.03 8.43
CA TYR A 91 -5.01 -9.63 7.99
C TYR A 91 -6.39 -9.14 7.54
N ARG A 92 -6.69 -7.87 7.83
CA ARG A 92 -7.86 -7.14 7.33
C ARG A 92 -7.42 -5.81 6.73
N LEU A 93 -8.24 -5.26 5.83
CA LEU A 93 -8.06 -3.90 5.36
C LEU A 93 -8.59 -2.93 6.42
N THR A 94 -7.72 -2.04 6.88
CA THR A 94 -8.06 -0.92 7.74
C THR A 94 -7.93 0.36 6.94
N VAL A 95 -8.94 1.22 7.00
CA VAL A 95 -8.93 2.58 6.47
C VAL A 95 -8.88 3.54 7.64
N SER A 96 -7.99 4.53 7.54
CA SER A 96 -7.91 5.62 8.51
C SER A 96 -7.96 6.98 7.82
N GLU A 97 -8.72 7.90 8.41
CA GLU A 97 -8.58 9.34 8.17
C GLU A 97 -8.07 9.99 9.46
N PRO A 98 -6.73 10.09 9.64
CA PRO A 98 -6.15 10.54 10.90
C PRO A 98 -6.62 11.92 11.38
N LYS A 99 -6.91 12.84 10.44
CA LYS A 99 -7.39 14.19 10.78
C LYS A 99 -8.81 14.17 11.34
N ALA A 100 -9.64 13.23 10.91
CA ALA A 100 -11.00 13.04 11.39
C ALA A 100 -11.08 12.03 12.56
N GLY A 101 -9.97 11.38 12.92
CA GLY A 101 -9.94 10.32 13.93
C GLY A 101 -10.67 9.05 13.50
N ILE A 102 -10.90 8.86 12.20
CA ILE A 102 -11.64 7.71 11.67
C ILE A 102 -10.70 6.52 11.54
N TRP A 103 -11.16 5.37 12.02
CA TRP A 103 -10.55 4.06 11.84
C TRP A 103 -11.66 3.04 11.61
N ALA A 104 -11.63 2.36 10.47
CA ALA A 104 -12.66 1.39 10.10
C ALA A 104 -12.06 0.23 9.32
N HIS A 105 -12.71 -0.94 9.38
CA HIS A 105 -12.40 -2.04 8.47
C HIS A 105 -13.20 -1.90 7.18
N LEU A 106 -12.57 -2.19 6.04
CA LEU A 106 -13.32 -2.39 4.79
C LEU A 106 -14.03 -3.75 4.82
N PRO A 107 -15.11 -3.90 4.01
CA PRO A 107 -15.73 -5.21 3.79
C PRO A 107 -14.68 -6.24 3.34
N PRO A 108 -14.77 -7.51 3.81
CA PRO A 108 -13.87 -8.55 3.36
C PRO A 108 -14.00 -8.79 1.86
N ILE A 109 -12.93 -9.28 1.25
CA ILE A 109 -12.97 -9.74 -0.14
C ILE A 109 -13.95 -10.92 -0.21
N PRO A 110 -14.93 -10.93 -1.14
CA PRO A 110 -15.83 -12.06 -1.33
C PRO A 110 -15.05 -13.36 -1.54
N GLY A 111 -15.44 -14.43 -0.85
CA GLY A 111 -14.74 -15.73 -0.92
C GLY A 111 -13.50 -15.86 -0.03
N LEU A 112 -13.04 -14.78 0.61
CA LEU A 112 -11.90 -14.80 1.55
C LEU A 112 -12.33 -14.32 2.96
N PRO A 113 -13.20 -15.06 3.66
CA PRO A 113 -13.70 -14.66 4.98
C PRO A 113 -12.61 -14.65 6.06
N GLU A 114 -11.56 -15.46 5.89
CA GLU A 114 -10.44 -15.59 6.83
C GLU A 114 -9.49 -14.38 6.79
N GLY A 115 -9.51 -13.58 5.72
CA GLY A 115 -8.75 -12.34 5.62
C GLY A 115 -8.04 -12.15 4.29
N LEU A 116 -7.16 -11.15 4.27
CA LEU A 116 -6.34 -10.85 3.10
C LEU A 116 -5.28 -11.94 2.87
N PRO A 117 -4.90 -12.20 1.61
CA PRO A 117 -3.72 -13.00 1.32
C PRO A 117 -2.47 -12.39 1.97
N MET A 118 -1.62 -13.21 2.57
CA MET A 118 -0.36 -12.76 3.15
C MET A 118 0.60 -12.32 2.05
N PHE A 119 1.42 -11.31 2.32
CA PHE A 119 2.37 -10.75 1.35
C PHE A 119 1.73 -10.29 0.01
N CYS A 120 0.43 -9.98 -0.01
CA CYS A 120 -0.19 -9.39 -1.20
C CYS A 120 0.34 -7.98 -1.48
N GLY A 121 0.37 -7.63 -2.76
CA GLY A 121 0.50 -6.26 -3.20
C GLY A 121 -0.78 -5.48 -2.87
N LEU A 122 -0.63 -4.26 -2.36
CA LEU A 122 -1.74 -3.39 -2.00
C LEU A 122 -1.44 -1.97 -2.49
N VAL A 123 -2.20 -1.50 -3.48
CA VAL A 123 -1.99 -0.19 -4.12
C VAL A 123 -3.33 0.51 -4.39
N GLY A 124 -3.30 1.85 -4.42
CA GLY A 124 -4.41 2.68 -4.85
C GLY A 124 -4.21 3.12 -6.29
N SER A 125 -5.26 3.10 -7.10
CA SER A 125 -5.26 3.62 -8.47
C SER A 125 -6.54 4.41 -8.70
N GLY A 126 -6.44 5.73 -8.77
CA GLY A 126 -7.62 6.60 -8.85
C GLY A 126 -8.49 6.52 -7.59
N SER A 127 -9.70 5.98 -7.70
CA SER A 127 -10.61 5.78 -6.55
C SER A 127 -10.69 4.32 -6.09
N ASP A 128 -9.84 3.47 -6.63
CA ASP A 128 -9.91 2.04 -6.43
C ASP A 128 -8.70 1.54 -5.65
N LEU A 129 -8.94 0.55 -4.80
CA LEU A 129 -7.93 -0.24 -4.12
C LEU A 129 -7.74 -1.54 -4.90
N VAL A 130 -6.50 -1.88 -5.20
CA VAL A 130 -6.14 -3.11 -5.90
C VAL A 130 -5.30 -4.00 -4.97
N VAL A 131 -5.79 -5.20 -4.72
CA VAL A 131 -5.08 -6.29 -4.05
C VAL A 131 -4.57 -7.25 -5.11
N VAL A 132 -3.27 -7.53 -5.13
CA VAL A 132 -2.64 -8.40 -6.14
C VAL A 132 -1.89 -9.54 -5.46
N GLY A 133 -2.20 -10.76 -5.89
CA GLY A 133 -1.48 -11.97 -5.51
C GLY A 133 -1.40 -12.18 -3.99
N GLY A 134 -0.22 -12.57 -3.51
CA GLY A 134 0.00 -12.98 -2.14
C GLY A 134 -0.30 -14.46 -1.93
N TRP A 135 -0.27 -14.88 -0.67
CA TRP A 135 -0.37 -16.27 -0.24
C TRP A 135 -1.69 -16.51 0.47
N ASP A 136 -2.33 -17.61 0.09
CA ASP A 136 -3.46 -18.11 0.85
C ASP A 136 -3.03 -18.40 2.31
N PRO A 137 -3.71 -17.82 3.32
CA PRO A 137 -3.28 -17.90 4.73
C PRO A 137 -3.37 -19.33 5.32
N VAL A 138 -4.08 -20.24 4.64
CA VAL A 138 -4.28 -21.61 5.11
C VAL A 138 -3.28 -22.55 4.45
N THR A 139 -3.21 -22.51 3.13
CA THR A 139 -2.48 -23.44 2.24
C THR A 139 -1.10 -22.96 1.84
N TRP A 140 -0.77 -21.69 2.09
CA TRP A 140 0.51 -21.05 1.74
C TRP A 140 0.81 -21.02 0.23
N LYS A 141 -0.20 -21.31 -0.60
CA LYS A 141 -0.06 -21.26 -2.05
C LYS A 141 -0.07 -19.81 -2.52
N ALA A 142 0.90 -19.46 -3.36
CA ALA A 142 0.88 -18.21 -4.07
C ALA A 142 -0.35 -18.13 -5.00
N SER A 143 -0.95 -16.95 -5.04
CA SER A 143 -2.11 -16.62 -5.86
C SER A 143 -1.73 -15.63 -6.96
N GLN A 144 -2.45 -15.71 -8.08
CA GLN A 144 -2.41 -14.73 -9.17
C GLN A 144 -3.63 -13.78 -9.14
N ALA A 145 -4.54 -14.00 -8.19
CA ALA A 145 -5.80 -13.29 -8.14
C ALA A 145 -5.59 -11.78 -7.96
N VAL A 146 -6.49 -11.02 -8.57
CA VAL A 146 -6.60 -9.58 -8.44
C VAL A 146 -7.98 -9.25 -7.89
N TYR A 147 -8.04 -8.50 -6.80
CA TYR A 147 -9.29 -8.01 -6.22
C TYR A 147 -9.30 -6.49 -6.19
N ILE A 148 -10.41 -5.90 -6.64
CA ILE A 148 -10.53 -4.45 -6.79
C ILE A 148 -11.72 -3.98 -5.99
N TYR A 149 -11.48 -3.08 -5.04
CA TYR A 149 -12.51 -2.40 -4.28
C TYR A 149 -12.65 -0.97 -4.77
N SER A 150 -13.85 -0.60 -5.20
CA SER A 150 -14.12 0.79 -5.57
C SER A 150 -14.67 1.56 -4.38
N PHE A 151 -13.97 2.60 -3.95
CA PHE A 151 -14.47 3.51 -2.91
C PHE A 151 -15.68 4.33 -3.39
N LEU A 152 -15.83 4.52 -4.71
CA LEU A 152 -17.01 5.17 -5.28
C LEU A 152 -18.28 4.33 -5.12
N TYR A 153 -18.18 3.03 -5.35
CA TYR A 153 -19.34 2.13 -5.39
C TYR A 153 -19.51 1.28 -4.13
N GLY A 154 -18.50 1.25 -3.25
CA GLY A 154 -18.51 0.46 -2.03
C GLY A 154 -18.56 -1.05 -2.30
N LYS A 155 -17.96 -1.50 -3.41
CA LYS A 155 -18.08 -2.86 -3.91
C LYS A 155 -16.75 -3.43 -4.35
N TRP A 156 -16.61 -4.73 -4.12
CA TRP A 156 -15.56 -5.57 -4.66
C TRP A 156 -15.93 -6.09 -6.05
N ARG A 157 -14.92 -6.25 -6.89
CA ARG A 157 -14.94 -7.11 -8.07
C ARG A 157 -13.63 -7.88 -8.16
N GLU A 158 -13.68 -9.02 -8.84
CA GLU A 158 -12.47 -9.69 -9.31
C GLU A 158 -11.96 -8.98 -10.56
N GLY A 159 -10.64 -8.88 -10.68
CA GLY A 159 -9.95 -8.50 -11.91
C GLY A 159 -9.32 -9.70 -12.59
N ALA A 160 -8.82 -9.51 -13.79
CA ALA A 160 -8.06 -10.49 -14.52
C ALA A 160 -6.84 -10.95 -13.71
N ASP A 161 -6.68 -12.26 -13.57
CA ASP A 161 -5.54 -12.87 -12.91
C ASP A 161 -4.23 -12.40 -13.53
N MET A 162 -3.23 -12.17 -12.68
CA MET A 162 -1.86 -11.90 -13.09
C MET A 162 -1.35 -13.05 -13.98
N PRO A 163 -0.94 -12.80 -15.23
CA PRO A 163 -0.49 -13.85 -16.12
C PRO A 163 0.91 -14.37 -15.78
N GLY A 164 1.26 -15.53 -16.35
CA GLY A 164 2.61 -16.08 -16.29
C GLY A 164 2.77 -17.07 -15.14
N VAL A 165 3.94 -17.02 -14.49
CA VAL A 165 4.23 -17.86 -13.32
C VAL A 165 3.61 -17.27 -12.06
N ARG A 166 3.16 -18.15 -11.16
CA ARG A 166 2.76 -17.74 -9.81
C ARG A 166 3.97 -17.14 -9.12
N ARG A 167 3.82 -15.90 -8.64
CA ARG A 167 4.92 -15.15 -8.04
C ARG A 167 4.58 -14.60 -6.66
N SER A 168 5.61 -14.40 -5.86
CA SER A 168 5.52 -13.91 -4.47
C SER A 168 6.59 -12.84 -4.22
N PHE A 169 6.40 -12.01 -3.21
CA PHE A 169 7.40 -10.98 -2.80
C PHE A 169 7.86 -10.05 -3.93
N PHE A 170 6.99 -9.84 -4.92
CA PHE A 170 7.20 -8.85 -5.96
C PHE A 170 6.99 -7.44 -5.42
N GLY A 171 7.61 -6.45 -6.05
CA GLY A 171 7.29 -5.06 -5.79
C GLY A 171 6.09 -4.62 -6.64
N CYS A 172 5.25 -3.75 -6.06
CA CYS A 172 4.09 -3.19 -6.75
C CYS A 172 3.92 -1.68 -6.49
N ALA A 173 3.52 -0.93 -7.51
CA ALA A 173 3.14 0.47 -7.39
C ALA A 173 2.11 0.84 -8.46
N ALA A 174 1.35 1.89 -8.20
CA ALA A 174 0.40 2.45 -9.15
C ALA A 174 0.86 3.81 -9.69
N SER A 175 0.39 4.15 -10.88
CA SER A 175 0.40 5.49 -11.44
C SER A 175 -1.04 5.99 -11.53
N ASP A 176 -1.36 7.05 -10.79
CA ASP A 176 -2.67 7.71 -10.89
C ASP A 176 -2.87 8.45 -12.21
N ILE A 177 -1.79 8.72 -12.96
CA ILE A 177 -1.85 9.42 -14.25
C ILE A 177 -2.55 8.54 -15.28
N ASP A 178 -2.13 7.27 -15.36
CA ASP A 178 -2.58 6.33 -16.39
C ASP A 178 -3.54 5.25 -15.84
N ARG A 179 -3.86 5.30 -14.54
CA ARG A 179 -4.62 4.26 -13.81
C ARG A 179 -4.06 2.85 -14.01
N THR A 180 -2.73 2.75 -13.92
CA THR A 180 -1.99 1.51 -14.13
C THR A 180 -1.32 1.04 -12.87
N VAL A 181 -1.25 -0.28 -12.68
CA VAL A 181 -0.45 -0.93 -11.63
C VAL A 181 0.71 -1.69 -12.27
N VAL A 182 1.93 -1.48 -11.79
CA VAL A 182 3.09 -2.29 -12.18
C VAL A 182 3.38 -3.30 -11.08
N VAL A 183 3.62 -4.54 -11.51
CA VAL A 183 4.18 -5.63 -10.71
C VAL A 183 5.53 -5.99 -11.31
N ALA A 184 6.60 -6.00 -10.51
CA ALA A 184 7.95 -6.29 -10.97
C ALA A 184 8.68 -7.24 -10.02
N GLY A 185 9.42 -8.19 -10.59
CA GLY A 185 10.23 -9.14 -9.84
C GLY A 185 9.42 -10.12 -9.00
N GLY A 186 9.92 -10.37 -7.79
CA GLY A 186 9.50 -11.46 -6.90
C GLY A 186 10.19 -12.77 -7.26
N HIS A 187 9.67 -13.87 -6.72
CA HIS A 187 10.13 -15.22 -7.07
C HIS A 187 9.00 -16.14 -7.49
N ASP A 188 9.33 -17.15 -8.30
CA ASP A 188 8.43 -18.25 -8.67
C ASP A 188 8.33 -19.32 -7.57
N GLU A 189 7.57 -20.40 -7.83
CA GLU A 189 7.36 -21.48 -6.84
C GLU A 189 8.65 -22.22 -6.46
N ASP A 190 9.64 -22.21 -7.34
CA ASP A 190 10.96 -22.82 -7.13
C ASP A 190 11.95 -21.84 -6.48
N LYS A 191 11.48 -20.67 -6.03
CA LYS A 191 12.27 -19.60 -5.41
C LYS A 191 13.29 -18.96 -6.35
N ASN A 192 13.09 -19.06 -7.66
CA ASN A 192 13.91 -18.30 -8.61
C ASN A 192 13.45 -16.85 -8.64
N ALA A 193 14.38 -15.92 -8.41
CA ALA A 193 14.14 -14.50 -8.56
C ALA A 193 13.83 -14.16 -10.03
N LEU A 194 12.83 -13.29 -10.24
CA LEU A 194 12.32 -12.94 -11.56
C LEU A 194 12.85 -11.57 -12.00
N SER A 195 13.22 -11.45 -13.28
CA SER A 195 13.45 -10.16 -13.96
C SER A 195 12.18 -9.65 -14.67
N SER A 196 11.16 -10.49 -14.79
CA SER A 196 9.93 -10.12 -15.50
C SER A 196 9.10 -9.10 -14.73
N ALA A 197 8.47 -8.21 -15.49
CA ALA A 197 7.55 -7.21 -14.99
C ALA A 197 6.29 -7.11 -15.88
N MET A 198 5.21 -6.64 -15.29
CA MET A 198 3.90 -6.56 -15.93
C MET A 198 3.18 -5.29 -15.50
N MET A 199 2.36 -4.76 -16.40
CA MET A 199 1.51 -3.61 -16.15
C MET A 199 0.06 -4.03 -16.30
N TYR A 200 -0.78 -3.60 -15.36
CA TYR A 200 -2.21 -3.84 -15.33
C TYR A 200 -2.94 -2.52 -15.51
N TYR A 201 -3.78 -2.45 -16.53
CA TYR A 201 -4.70 -1.33 -16.76
C TYR A 201 -5.98 -1.61 -15.99
N VAL A 202 -6.17 -0.89 -14.87
CA VAL A 202 -7.22 -1.20 -13.88
C VAL A 202 -8.62 -1.07 -14.49
N GLU A 203 -8.83 -0.03 -15.30
CA GLU A 203 -10.11 0.24 -15.98
C GLU A 203 -10.42 -0.77 -17.09
N GLU A 204 -9.40 -1.15 -17.87
CA GLU A 204 -9.54 -2.09 -18.98
C GLU A 204 -9.57 -3.55 -18.53
N ASP A 205 -9.26 -3.80 -17.27
CA ASP A 205 -9.10 -5.13 -16.69
C ASP A 205 -8.13 -6.01 -17.48
N LYS A 206 -6.98 -5.42 -17.86
CA LYS A 206 -6.05 -6.04 -18.80
C LYS A 206 -4.60 -5.93 -18.37
N TRP A 207 -3.90 -7.05 -18.48
CA TRP A 207 -2.46 -7.13 -18.28
C TRP A 207 -1.69 -6.99 -19.60
N VAL A 208 -0.53 -6.34 -19.51
CA VAL A 208 0.48 -6.26 -20.56
C VAL A 208 1.84 -6.61 -19.96
N THR A 209 2.56 -7.51 -20.62
CA THR A 209 3.93 -7.86 -20.25
C THR A 209 4.87 -6.72 -20.62
N LEU A 210 5.74 -6.32 -19.68
CA LEU A 210 6.79 -5.35 -19.93
C LEU A 210 8.06 -6.07 -20.40
N PRO A 211 9.02 -5.36 -21.04
CA PRO A 211 10.36 -5.91 -21.21
C PRO A 211 10.93 -6.37 -19.87
N ASP A 212 11.81 -7.37 -19.91
CA ASP A 212 12.47 -7.83 -18.68
C ASP A 212 13.43 -6.77 -18.14
N MET A 213 13.50 -6.69 -16.81
CA MET A 213 14.52 -5.95 -16.08
C MET A 213 15.92 -6.48 -16.41
N CYS A 214 16.93 -5.63 -16.20
CA CYS A 214 18.32 -6.04 -16.38
C CYS A 214 18.75 -7.08 -15.32
N LYS A 215 18.19 -7.01 -14.12
CA LYS A 215 18.49 -7.92 -13.02
C LYS A 215 17.22 -8.60 -12.50
N PRO A 216 17.28 -9.89 -12.14
CA PRO A 216 16.21 -10.52 -11.37
C PRO A 216 16.21 -10.00 -9.93
N ARG A 217 15.03 -9.77 -9.37
CA ARG A 217 14.86 -9.09 -8.09
C ARG A 217 13.74 -9.72 -7.27
N ASP A 218 14.10 -10.50 -6.25
CA ASP A 218 13.17 -10.96 -5.21
C ASP A 218 13.11 -9.97 -4.03
N GLU A 219 11.98 -9.87 -3.34
CA GLU A 219 11.72 -8.92 -2.23
C GLU A 219 12.04 -7.44 -2.56
N CYS A 220 11.82 -7.03 -3.81
CA CYS A 220 12.06 -5.64 -4.25
C CYS A 220 10.90 -4.70 -3.89
N LYS A 221 11.16 -3.39 -3.96
CA LYS A 221 10.13 -2.35 -3.83
C LYS A 221 9.93 -1.65 -5.16
N VAL A 222 8.69 -1.35 -5.53
CA VAL A 222 8.40 -0.44 -6.63
C VAL A 222 7.85 0.88 -6.08
N VAL A 223 8.30 1.99 -6.64
CA VAL A 223 7.72 3.32 -6.42
C VAL A 223 7.51 4.03 -7.75
N PHE A 224 6.39 4.76 -7.88
CA PHE A 224 6.18 5.63 -9.03
C PHE A 224 6.76 7.02 -8.74
N HIS A 225 7.73 7.45 -9.53
CA HIS A 225 8.44 8.70 -9.32
C HIS A 225 8.77 9.37 -10.65
N ARG A 226 8.40 10.65 -10.79
CA ARG A 226 8.69 11.47 -11.97
C ARG A 226 8.34 10.76 -13.29
N GLY A 227 7.14 10.18 -13.35
CA GLY A 227 6.62 9.51 -14.55
C GLY A 227 7.17 8.10 -14.80
N ARG A 228 7.98 7.54 -13.89
CA ARG A 228 8.64 6.24 -14.09
C ARG A 228 8.48 5.32 -12.88
N PHE A 229 8.37 4.02 -13.13
CA PHE A 229 8.33 3.00 -12.08
C PHE A 229 9.75 2.57 -11.73
N HIS A 230 10.20 2.94 -10.53
CA HIS A 230 11.53 2.59 -10.04
C HIS A 230 11.45 1.30 -9.23
N VAL A 231 12.17 0.26 -9.67
CA VAL A 231 12.30 -1.02 -8.98
C VAL A 231 13.59 -0.99 -8.18
N ILE A 232 13.44 -0.91 -6.86
CA ILE A 232 14.50 -0.66 -5.90
C ILE A 232 14.90 -1.98 -5.24
N SER A 233 16.20 -2.27 -5.27
CA SER A 233 16.83 -3.39 -4.57
C SER A 233 16.21 -4.75 -4.95
N GLY A 234 16.11 -5.62 -3.97
CA GLY A 234 15.88 -7.05 -4.10
C GLY A 234 17.19 -7.82 -4.26
N TYR A 235 17.09 -9.12 -4.46
CA TYR A 235 18.25 -9.99 -4.63
C TYR A 235 18.01 -11.06 -5.71
N PRO A 236 19.06 -11.54 -6.39
CA PRO A 236 18.97 -12.66 -7.32
C PRO A 236 18.89 -14.01 -6.57
N THR A 237 18.54 -15.08 -7.28
CA THR A 237 18.34 -16.43 -6.73
C THR A 237 19.54 -16.95 -5.93
N ASP A 238 20.75 -16.71 -6.41
CA ASP A 238 22.00 -17.19 -5.83
C ASP A 238 22.48 -16.38 -4.61
N MET A 239 21.81 -15.26 -4.31
CA MET A 239 22.17 -14.32 -3.24
C MET A 239 20.97 -14.05 -2.31
N GLN A 240 20.17 -15.07 -2.00
CA GLN A 240 18.96 -14.92 -1.20
C GLN A 240 19.20 -14.18 0.13
N GLY A 241 18.38 -13.16 0.39
CA GLY A 241 18.49 -12.29 1.57
C GLY A 241 19.61 -11.24 1.51
N CYS A 242 20.47 -11.27 0.49
CA CYS A 242 21.53 -10.29 0.29
C CYS A 242 21.04 -9.16 -0.64
N PHE A 243 20.25 -8.25 -0.09
CA PHE A 243 19.69 -7.11 -0.83
C PHE A 243 20.75 -6.32 -1.60
N GLU A 244 20.56 -6.20 -2.91
CA GLU A 244 21.37 -5.34 -3.76
C GLU A 244 21.06 -3.87 -3.52
N ARG A 245 22.05 -3.01 -3.75
CA ARG A 245 21.90 -1.56 -3.59
C ARG A 245 21.50 -0.88 -4.91
N THR A 246 20.92 -1.60 -5.84
CA THR A 246 20.65 -1.11 -7.20
C THR A 246 19.22 -0.63 -7.39
N VAL A 247 19.01 0.23 -8.37
CA VAL A 247 17.67 0.60 -8.86
C VAL A 247 17.69 0.64 -10.39
N GLU A 248 16.57 0.29 -11.00
CA GLU A 248 16.29 0.53 -12.42
C GLU A 248 14.88 1.09 -12.56
N ALA A 249 14.64 1.87 -13.61
CA ALA A 249 13.39 2.58 -13.78
C ALA A 249 12.77 2.29 -15.15
N PHE A 250 11.50 1.86 -15.16
CA PHE A 250 10.71 1.69 -16.37
C PHE A 250 10.04 3.01 -16.74
N ASP A 251 10.21 3.40 -18.00
CA ASP A 251 9.59 4.58 -18.59
C ASP A 251 8.44 4.15 -19.51
N SER A 252 7.20 4.47 -19.13
CA SER A 252 6.01 4.12 -19.89
C SER A 252 5.91 4.85 -21.23
N SER A 253 6.60 5.99 -21.39
CA SER A 253 6.59 6.76 -22.64
C SER A 253 7.49 6.16 -23.72
N THR A 254 8.60 5.51 -23.31
CA THR A 254 9.55 4.88 -24.22
C THR A 254 9.42 3.36 -24.26
N TRP A 255 8.66 2.79 -23.31
CA TRP A 255 8.47 1.35 -23.11
C TRP A 255 9.81 0.62 -22.88
N GLN A 256 10.71 1.25 -22.14
CA GLN A 256 12.06 0.74 -21.89
C GLN A 256 12.47 0.89 -20.42
N TRP A 257 13.31 -0.03 -19.97
CA TRP A 257 14.07 0.13 -18.73
C TRP A 257 15.25 1.08 -18.97
N GLY A 258 15.45 2.01 -18.06
CA GLY A 258 16.67 2.78 -17.97
C GLY A 258 17.86 1.94 -17.50
N PRO A 259 19.08 2.51 -17.52
CA PRO A 259 20.26 1.82 -17.01
C PRO A 259 20.11 1.52 -15.51
N VAL A 260 20.75 0.44 -15.08
CA VAL A 260 20.87 0.12 -13.64
C VAL A 260 21.74 1.17 -12.98
N VAL A 261 21.22 1.79 -11.93
CA VAL A 261 21.95 2.70 -11.06
C VAL A 261 22.45 1.90 -9.86
N GLU A 262 23.77 1.79 -9.77
CA GLU A 262 24.47 1.17 -8.65
C GLU A 262 24.50 2.10 -7.43
N GLU A 263 24.69 1.54 -6.24
CA GLU A 263 24.82 2.28 -4.97
C GLU A 263 23.66 3.24 -4.65
N PHE A 264 22.47 2.93 -5.17
CA PHE A 264 21.26 3.67 -4.88
C PHE A 264 20.88 3.63 -3.40
N LEU A 265 21.01 2.47 -2.74
CA LEU A 265 20.79 2.33 -1.28
C LEU A 265 22.11 2.36 -0.50
N GLU A 266 22.03 2.78 0.76
CA GLU A 266 23.14 2.64 1.70
C GLU A 266 23.32 1.18 2.15
N VAL A 267 24.53 0.85 2.60
CA VAL A 267 24.88 -0.50 3.07
C VAL A 267 23.98 -0.90 4.25
N GLY A 268 23.36 -2.09 4.14
CA GLY A 268 22.48 -2.62 5.17
C GLY A 268 21.06 -2.05 5.19
N SER A 269 20.70 -1.21 4.21
CA SER A 269 19.32 -0.72 4.04
C SER A 269 18.52 -1.65 3.13
N GLY A 270 17.33 -2.05 3.56
CA GLY A 270 16.37 -2.78 2.72
C GLY A 270 15.45 -1.84 1.93
N PRO A 271 14.74 -2.34 0.90
CA PRO A 271 13.91 -1.49 0.04
C PRO A 271 12.56 -1.07 0.63
N GLY A 272 12.10 -1.74 1.70
CA GLY A 272 10.71 -1.67 2.17
C GLY A 272 10.20 -0.28 2.59
N SER A 273 11.09 0.64 2.97
CA SER A 273 10.75 1.97 3.51
C SER A 273 10.84 3.11 2.49
N CYS A 274 11.29 2.84 1.25
CA CYS A 274 11.40 3.86 0.21
C CYS A 274 10.02 4.36 -0.26
N VAL A 275 9.82 5.68 -0.19
CA VAL A 275 8.58 6.37 -0.60
C VAL A 275 8.87 7.70 -1.29
N VAL A 276 7.88 8.24 -2.01
CA VAL A 276 7.98 9.56 -2.67
C VAL A 276 7.19 10.59 -1.87
N GLY A 277 7.89 11.63 -1.42
CA GLY A 277 7.32 12.78 -0.71
C GLY A 277 6.51 13.71 -1.61
N PRO A 278 5.73 14.63 -1.02
CA PRO A 278 4.87 15.56 -1.76
C PRO A 278 5.67 16.61 -2.56
N ASP A 279 6.94 16.80 -2.21
CA ASP A 279 7.90 17.65 -2.91
C ASP A 279 8.58 16.92 -4.08
N GLY A 280 8.16 15.69 -4.38
CA GLY A 280 8.74 14.87 -5.44
C GLY A 280 10.15 14.37 -5.13
N ARG A 281 10.60 14.38 -3.87
CA ARG A 281 11.84 13.72 -3.44
C ARG A 281 11.55 12.34 -2.87
N MET A 282 12.53 11.44 -2.92
CA MET A 282 12.41 10.13 -2.28
C MET A 282 12.87 10.21 -0.82
N TYR A 283 12.17 9.52 0.06
CA TYR A 283 12.48 9.36 1.48
C TYR A 283 12.59 7.87 1.81
N SER A 284 13.44 7.52 2.76
CA SER A 284 13.59 6.14 3.24
C SER A 284 14.04 6.13 4.69
N CYS A 285 13.65 5.09 5.43
CA CYS A 285 14.26 4.79 6.72
C CYS A 285 15.54 3.95 6.49
N ILE A 286 16.69 4.49 6.86
CA ILE A 286 18.03 3.95 6.61
C ILE A 286 18.77 3.69 7.93
N GLY A 287 19.99 3.16 7.82
CA GLY A 287 20.83 2.85 8.96
C GLY A 287 20.45 1.54 9.65
N ARG A 288 21.18 1.19 10.71
CA ARG A 288 21.00 -0.07 11.43
C ARG A 288 19.63 -0.09 12.12
N ARG A 289 18.78 -1.07 11.75
CA ARG A 289 17.38 -1.15 12.19
C ARG A 289 16.56 0.09 11.82
N SER A 290 16.91 0.71 10.69
CA SER A 290 16.15 1.84 10.14
C SER A 290 16.00 2.98 11.15
N SER A 291 17.11 3.33 11.80
CA SER A 291 17.20 4.32 12.88
C SER A 291 16.96 5.74 12.41
N ASP A 292 17.14 6.03 11.12
CA ASP A 292 17.18 7.38 10.60
C ASP A 292 16.27 7.53 9.37
N VAL A 293 15.56 8.64 9.26
CA VAL A 293 14.88 9.05 8.02
C VAL A 293 15.87 9.84 7.20
N ALA A 294 16.04 9.46 5.94
CA ALA A 294 16.85 10.18 4.98
C ALA A 294 16.05 10.60 3.75
N VAL A 295 16.45 11.72 3.15
CA VAL A 295 15.95 12.22 1.87
C VAL A 295 17.01 12.05 0.78
N ARG A 296 16.58 11.64 -0.41
CA ARG A 296 17.44 11.50 -1.58
C ARG A 296 17.70 12.89 -2.20
N GLN A 297 18.96 13.32 -2.23
CA GLN A 297 19.40 14.55 -2.91
C GLN A 297 20.55 14.25 -3.86
N GLY A 298 20.32 14.46 -5.16
CA GLY A 298 21.25 14.03 -6.21
C GLY A 298 21.50 12.52 -6.09
N ASP A 299 22.77 12.13 -5.92
CA ASP A 299 23.20 10.74 -5.78
C ASP A 299 23.52 10.30 -4.34
N LYS A 300 23.18 11.13 -3.33
CA LYS A 300 23.29 10.74 -1.91
C LYS A 300 21.95 10.69 -1.15
N TRP A 301 21.92 9.89 -0.09
CA TRP A 301 20.91 9.97 0.98
C TRP A 301 21.43 10.90 2.08
N LEU A 302 20.58 11.81 2.55
CA LEU A 302 20.91 12.75 3.62
C LEU A 302 19.94 12.53 4.78
N VAL A 303 20.48 12.21 5.96
CA VAL A 303 19.70 12.05 7.19
C VAL A 303 19.05 13.39 7.56
N VAL A 304 17.74 13.35 7.84
CA VAL A 304 16.93 14.52 8.20
C VAL A 304 16.28 14.41 9.58
N ALA A 305 16.08 13.19 10.09
CA ALA A 305 15.52 12.95 11.41
C ALA A 305 15.88 11.55 11.93
N GLU A 306 15.92 11.38 13.24
CA GLU A 306 16.00 10.07 13.88
C GLU A 306 14.58 9.47 14.01
N VAL A 307 14.41 8.20 13.67
CA VAL A 307 13.14 7.45 13.80
C VAL A 307 12.89 7.13 15.28
N PRO A 308 11.68 7.36 15.82
CA PRO A 308 11.34 7.00 17.20
C PRO A 308 11.59 5.53 17.49
N ALA A 309 12.19 5.23 18.65
CA ALA A 309 12.68 3.89 18.99
C ALA A 309 11.57 2.82 19.02
N ASP A 310 10.34 3.22 19.29
CA ASP A 310 9.16 2.36 19.37
C ASP A 310 8.54 1.99 18.01
N VAL A 311 9.13 2.46 16.90
CA VAL A 311 8.72 2.07 15.53
C VAL A 311 9.89 1.61 14.65
N ARG A 312 11.01 1.18 15.24
CA ARG A 312 12.20 0.75 14.48
C ARG A 312 12.13 -0.69 13.97
N SER A 313 11.27 -1.53 14.55
CA SER A 313 11.08 -2.93 14.15
C SER A 313 9.84 -3.08 13.27
N SER A 314 9.92 -3.94 12.26
CA SER A 314 8.79 -4.34 11.39
C SER A 314 7.92 -3.17 10.94
N HIS A 315 8.55 -2.09 10.48
CA HIS A 315 7.85 -0.85 10.20
C HIS A 315 7.40 -0.78 8.74
N TRP A 316 6.30 -0.07 8.54
CA TRP A 316 5.80 0.37 7.25
C TRP A 316 5.84 1.90 7.19
N THR A 317 6.07 2.43 5.99
CA THR A 317 6.24 3.87 5.77
C THR A 317 5.45 4.34 4.56
N VAL A 318 4.82 5.50 4.67
CA VAL A 318 4.07 6.14 3.58
C VAL A 318 4.08 7.66 3.71
N THR A 319 3.81 8.35 2.62
CA THR A 319 3.61 9.79 2.62
C THR A 319 2.12 10.13 2.76
N TYR A 320 1.78 11.02 3.70
CA TYR A 320 0.42 11.50 3.98
C TYR A 320 0.41 13.03 4.00
N GLY A 321 0.00 13.65 2.89
CA GLY A 321 0.12 15.10 2.70
C GLY A 321 1.58 15.55 2.87
N ASP A 322 1.81 16.55 3.72
CA ASP A 322 3.14 17.09 4.03
C ASP A 322 3.92 16.28 5.09
N LYS A 323 3.51 15.04 5.35
CA LYS A 323 4.06 14.21 6.43
C LYS A 323 4.50 12.83 5.94
N LEU A 324 5.50 12.28 6.61
CA LEU A 324 5.87 10.87 6.50
C LEU A 324 5.27 10.11 7.69
N VAL A 325 4.46 9.11 7.42
CA VAL A 325 3.89 8.22 8.43
C VAL A 325 4.78 7.00 8.56
N VAL A 326 5.15 6.66 9.79
CA VAL A 326 5.86 5.42 10.12
C VAL A 326 5.03 4.67 11.16
N ILE A 327 4.64 3.44 10.83
CA ILE A 327 3.94 2.54 11.75
C ILE A 327 4.82 1.31 11.93
N GLY A 328 5.19 0.98 13.14
CA GLY A 328 6.09 -0.13 13.45
C GLY A 328 6.00 -0.48 14.92
N SER A 329 6.88 -1.36 15.38
CA SER A 329 6.95 -1.74 16.79
C SER A 329 8.35 -1.49 17.37
N SER A 330 8.45 -1.53 18.70
CA SER A 330 9.75 -1.42 19.37
C SER A 330 10.57 -2.70 19.20
N LYS A 331 9.88 -3.85 19.18
CA LYS A 331 10.43 -5.19 18.95
C LYS A 331 9.45 -6.05 18.16
N LEU A 332 9.97 -7.08 17.50
CA LEU A 332 9.17 -8.07 16.80
C LEU A 332 8.12 -8.68 17.74
N GLY A 333 6.85 -8.63 17.33
CA GLY A 333 5.73 -9.18 18.09
C GLY A 333 5.11 -8.25 19.14
N GLU A 334 5.70 -7.08 19.41
CA GLU A 334 5.06 -6.06 20.25
C GLU A 334 4.01 -5.27 19.46
N PRO A 335 3.00 -4.67 20.12
CA PRO A 335 2.02 -3.81 19.46
C PRO A 335 2.68 -2.69 18.67
N HIS A 336 2.09 -2.36 17.53
CA HIS A 336 2.57 -1.29 16.68
C HIS A 336 2.15 0.08 17.22
N SER A 337 3.09 1.02 17.16
CA SER A 337 2.89 2.46 17.35
C SER A 337 2.97 3.16 16.00
N GLY A 338 2.44 4.38 15.91
CA GLY A 338 2.51 5.21 14.71
C GLY A 338 3.04 6.60 15.01
N TYR A 339 3.81 7.15 14.09
CA TYR A 339 4.31 8.53 14.15
C TYR A 339 4.20 9.21 12.80
N MET A 340 4.04 10.53 12.83
CA MET A 340 4.03 11.39 11.66
C MET A 340 5.17 12.40 11.76
N LEU A 341 6.13 12.34 10.85
CA LEU A 341 7.18 13.33 10.67
C LEU A 341 6.68 14.44 9.76
N ASP A 342 6.68 15.68 10.23
CA ASP A 342 6.44 16.84 9.37
C ASP A 342 7.65 17.08 8.45
N LEU A 343 7.45 17.00 7.12
CA LEU A 343 8.56 17.08 6.18
C LEU A 343 9.12 18.49 5.97
N LYS A 344 8.47 19.53 6.52
CA LYS A 344 8.96 20.92 6.44
C LYS A 344 9.91 21.27 7.57
N ASN A 345 9.68 20.73 8.77
CA ASN A 345 10.46 21.07 9.97
C ASN A 345 11.04 19.87 10.72
N PHE A 346 10.80 18.65 10.21
CA PHE A 346 11.29 17.38 10.75
C PHE A 346 10.93 17.11 12.22
N LYS A 347 9.75 17.60 12.65
CA LYS A 347 9.19 17.27 13.97
C LYS A 347 8.25 16.09 13.90
N TRP A 348 8.43 15.16 14.82
CA TRP A 348 7.54 14.02 15.01
C TRP A 348 6.30 14.40 15.82
N THR A 349 5.17 13.82 15.46
CA THR A 349 3.94 13.80 16.26
C THR A 349 3.46 12.36 16.35
N LYS A 350 3.07 11.92 17.54
CA LYS A 350 2.54 10.57 17.72
C LYS A 350 1.17 10.45 17.03
N LEU A 351 0.96 9.35 16.33
CA LEU A 351 -0.33 8.99 15.76
C LEU A 351 -1.13 8.23 16.81
N GLU A 352 -2.32 8.73 17.12
CA GLU A 352 -3.26 8.05 18.01
C GLU A 352 -3.86 6.83 17.29
N LEU A 353 -3.33 5.64 17.61
CA LEU A 353 -3.82 4.35 17.13
C LEU A 353 -4.77 3.77 18.18
N PRO A 354 -6.06 3.53 17.87
CA PRO A 354 -6.93 2.82 18.79
C PRO A 354 -6.39 1.40 19.05
N THR A 355 -6.57 0.86 20.26
CA THR A 355 -6.02 -0.45 20.66
C THR A 355 -6.36 -1.59 19.69
N LYS A 356 -7.53 -1.53 19.04
CA LYS A 356 -7.97 -2.52 18.05
C LYS A 356 -7.19 -2.48 16.73
N PHE A 357 -6.48 -1.37 16.46
CA PHE A 357 -5.75 -1.08 15.22
C PHE A 357 -4.24 -0.88 15.48
N ASN A 358 -3.67 -1.61 16.44
CA ASN A 358 -2.24 -1.61 16.73
C ASN A 358 -1.53 -2.91 16.28
N GLY A 359 -2.16 -3.69 15.41
CA GLY A 359 -1.55 -4.89 14.83
C GLY A 359 -0.51 -4.57 13.75
N HIS A 360 0.27 -5.59 13.37
CA HIS A 360 1.30 -5.49 12.34
C HIS A 360 0.74 -4.99 11.00
N VAL A 361 1.45 -4.06 10.37
CA VAL A 361 1.11 -3.53 9.05
C VAL A 361 2.00 -4.20 8.00
N GLN A 362 1.39 -5.03 7.16
CA GLN A 362 2.10 -5.75 6.10
C GLN A 362 2.42 -4.84 4.92
N CYS A 363 1.42 -4.10 4.46
CA CYS A 363 1.52 -3.20 3.32
C CYS A 363 0.37 -2.19 3.38
N GLY A 364 0.44 -1.17 2.53
CA GLY A 364 -0.54 -0.11 2.49
C GLY A 364 -0.16 0.99 1.53
N PHE A 365 -1.06 1.94 1.39
CA PHE A 365 -0.89 3.13 0.58
C PHE A 365 -1.72 4.29 1.16
N VAL A 366 -1.54 5.46 0.56
CA VAL A 366 -2.41 6.62 0.80
C VAL A 366 -3.17 6.90 -0.49
N LEU A 367 -4.47 7.14 -0.34
CA LEU A 367 -5.37 7.53 -1.41
C LEU A 367 -5.91 8.92 -1.12
N GLU A 368 -6.00 9.79 -2.12
CA GLU A 368 -6.71 11.05 -1.99
C GLU A 368 -8.07 10.94 -2.68
N ILE A 369 -9.17 11.11 -1.91
CA ILE A 369 -10.54 10.93 -2.40
C ILE A 369 -11.45 12.11 -2.07
#